data_AF-A0A6J4LLC9-F1
#
_entry.id   AF-A0A6J4LLC9-F1
#
_cell.length_a   1.000
_cell.length_b   1.000
_cell.length_c   1.000
_cell.angle_alpha   90.00
_cell.angle_beta   90.00
_cell.angle_gamma   90.00
#
_symmetry.space_group_name_H-M   'P 1'
#
loop_
_entity.id
_entity.type
_entity.pdbx_description
1 polymer ?
#
loop_
_entity_poly.entity_id
_entity_poly.type
_entity_poly.pdbx_seq_one_letter_code
_entity_poly.pdbx_strand_id
1 'polypeptide(L)'
;MHLKLFVLSASSVVLWLAPLSALDKTLDIHKALQGVSLTAAFACAVTAGNIARELSEQGEIEEIKTRAITADVVDEIATSAYISQVQRQQEAEQILTASDQTDEQEAELASIKQSLELLIQKTSSDSGELVLKTLTTRQQEQIELILQCHAKGISGKNKILKEVWGVSAGSSQAYRNAKSEYEYLMPFIKEEEEGE
;
A
#
# COMPACT_ATOMS: atom_id res chain seq x y z
N MET A 1 19.94 50.60 24.26
CA MET A 1 18.50 50.95 24.12
C MET A 1 17.79 50.99 25.47
N HIS A 2 17.87 49.91 26.27
CA HIS A 2 17.19 49.82 27.57
C HIS A 2 17.51 50.94 28.58
N LEU A 3 18.77 51.38 28.69
CA LEU A 3 19.16 52.44 29.63
C LEU A 3 18.50 53.79 29.30
N LYS A 4 18.39 54.13 28.00
CA LYS A 4 17.74 55.37 27.54
C LYS A 4 16.23 55.34 27.78
N LEU A 5 15.59 54.18 27.53
CA LEU A 5 14.17 53.98 27.80
C LEU A 5 13.86 54.04 29.31
N PHE A 6 14.74 53.49 30.14
CA PHE A 6 14.59 53.53 31.59
C PHE A 6 14.73 54.95 32.16
N VAL A 7 15.71 55.72 31.69
CA VAL A 7 15.89 57.12 32.09
C VAL A 7 14.70 57.99 31.65
N LEU A 8 14.17 57.79 30.44
CA LEU A 8 12.98 58.53 29.98
C LEU A 8 11.74 58.19 30.81
N SER A 9 11.55 56.90 31.11
CA SER A 9 10.43 56.41 31.94
C SER A 9 10.53 56.93 33.37
N ALA A 10 11.72 56.85 34.00
CA ALA A 10 11.94 57.35 35.35
C ALA A 10 11.77 58.88 35.43
N SER A 11 12.25 59.63 34.43
CA SER A 11 12.11 61.08 34.39
C SER A 11 10.65 61.52 34.25
N SER A 12 9.86 60.79 33.46
CA SER A 12 8.42 61.02 33.30
C SER A 12 7.67 60.79 34.62
N VAL A 13 8.00 59.72 35.33
CA VAL A 13 7.42 59.42 36.66
C VAL A 13 7.78 60.50 37.68
N VAL A 14 9.02 60.97 37.72
CA VAL A 14 9.47 62.02 38.64
C VAL A 14 8.81 63.38 38.31
N LEU A 15 8.68 63.74 37.04
CA LEU A 15 7.98 64.95 36.61
C LEU A 15 6.47 64.90 36.94
N TRP A 16 5.87 63.72 36.93
CA TRP A 16 4.48 63.51 37.32
C TRP A 16 4.27 63.56 38.84
N LEU A 17 5.27 63.15 39.63
CA LEU A 17 5.26 63.20 41.10
C LEU A 17 5.68 64.54 41.70
N ALA A 18 6.38 65.40 40.95
CA ALA A 18 6.84 66.71 41.43
C ALA A 18 5.71 67.66 41.92
N PRO A 19 4.53 67.76 41.26
CA PRO A 19 3.44 68.63 41.71
C PRO A 19 2.83 68.21 43.06
N LEU A 20 2.93 66.93 43.43
CA LEU A 20 2.38 66.38 44.68
C LEU A 20 3.11 66.88 45.94
N SER A 21 4.38 67.26 45.78
CA SER A 21 5.28 67.65 46.87
C SER A 21 5.24 69.16 47.17
N ALA A 22 4.78 69.98 46.21
CA ALA A 22 4.88 71.43 46.27
C ALA A 22 3.54 72.18 46.50
N LEU A 23 2.38 71.53 46.34
CA LEU A 23 1.07 72.18 46.53
C LEU A 23 0.36 71.67 47.80
N ASP A 24 0.20 72.58 48.76
CA ASP A 24 -0.39 72.36 50.09
C ASP A 24 -1.94 72.44 50.09
N LYS A 25 -2.54 71.60 50.94
CA LYS A 25 -3.90 71.60 51.54
C LYS A 25 -5.21 71.55 50.75
N THR A 26 -5.30 71.69 49.43
CA THR A 26 -6.61 71.62 48.72
C THR A 26 -6.81 70.41 47.80
N LEU A 27 -5.89 69.44 47.81
CA LEU A 27 -5.79 68.40 46.77
C LEU A 27 -5.89 66.95 47.28
N ASP A 28 -6.40 66.68 48.49
CA ASP A 28 -6.46 65.30 49.01
C ASP A 28 -7.26 64.34 48.11
N ILE A 29 -8.32 64.83 47.46
CA ILE A 29 -9.11 64.06 46.49
C ILE A 29 -8.31 63.74 45.22
N HIS A 30 -7.51 64.70 44.73
CA HIS A 30 -6.65 64.49 43.57
C HIS A 30 -5.48 63.54 43.88
N LYS A 31 -4.91 63.61 45.09
CA LYS A 31 -3.89 62.67 45.57
C LYS A 31 -4.46 61.25 45.68
N ALA A 32 -5.68 61.10 46.19
CA ALA A 32 -6.37 59.82 46.25
C ALA A 32 -6.68 59.26 44.85
N LEU A 33 -7.20 60.09 43.94
CA LEU A 33 -7.52 59.68 42.56
C LEU A 33 -6.26 59.27 41.78
N GLN A 34 -5.15 59.98 41.97
CA GLN A 34 -3.85 59.62 41.39
C GLN A 34 -3.28 58.34 42.01
N GLY A 35 -3.43 58.13 43.32
CA GLY A 35 -3.06 56.88 43.99
C GLY A 35 -3.82 55.68 43.41
N VAL A 36 -5.14 55.81 43.23
CA VAL A 36 -5.97 54.77 42.59
C VAL A 36 -5.53 54.53 41.15
N SER A 37 -5.32 55.58 40.36
CA SER A 37 -4.83 55.46 38.98
C SER A 37 -3.46 54.78 38.88
N LEU A 38 -2.55 55.07 39.82
CA LEU A 38 -1.23 54.47 39.85
C LEU A 38 -1.30 52.99 40.24
N THR A 39 -2.10 52.63 41.25
CA THR A 39 -2.33 51.21 41.59
C THR A 39 -2.98 50.44 40.45
N ALA A 40 -3.92 51.04 39.72
CA ALA A 40 -4.54 50.44 38.54
C ALA A 40 -3.54 50.27 37.38
N ALA A 41 -2.69 51.27 37.14
CA ALA A 41 -1.65 51.20 36.12
C ALA A 41 -0.60 50.12 36.44
N PHE A 42 -0.19 50.00 37.71
CA PHE A 42 0.71 48.93 38.16
C PHE A 42 0.06 47.56 38.04
N ALA A 43 -1.20 47.41 38.46
CA ALA A 43 -1.93 46.16 38.30
C ALA A 43 -2.05 45.76 36.82
N CYS A 44 -2.37 46.72 35.94
CA CYS A 44 -2.47 46.50 34.50
C CYS A 44 -1.11 46.14 33.87
N ALA A 45 -0.02 46.79 34.30
CA ALA A 45 1.32 46.46 33.82
C ALA A 45 1.77 45.06 34.25
N VAL A 46 1.44 44.64 35.47
CA VAL A 46 1.74 43.30 35.99
C VAL A 46 0.93 42.24 35.25
N THR A 47 -0.38 42.45 35.06
CA THR A 47 -1.21 41.48 34.33
C THR A 47 -0.81 41.38 32.86
N ALA A 48 -0.55 42.51 32.19
CA ALA A 48 -0.04 42.53 30.83
C ALA A 48 1.33 41.83 30.72
N GLY A 49 2.21 42.03 31.70
CA GLY A 49 3.50 41.34 31.76
C GLY A 49 3.36 39.82 31.94
N ASN A 50 2.45 39.38 32.79
CA ASN A 50 2.17 37.95 32.97
C ASN A 50 1.58 37.31 31.72
N ILE A 51 0.63 37.98 31.06
CA ILE A 51 0.05 37.51 29.78
C ILE A 51 1.11 37.47 28.68
N ALA A 52 1.98 38.48 28.59
CA ALA A 52 3.06 38.49 27.61
C ALA A 52 4.09 37.37 27.86
N ARG A 53 4.34 37.03 29.12
CA ARG A 53 5.19 35.90 29.50
C ARG A 53 4.55 34.56 29.13
N GLU A 54 3.27 34.38 29.43
CA GLU A 54 2.53 33.17 29.09
C GLU A 54 2.45 32.96 27.56
N LEU A 55 2.22 34.03 26.80
CA LEU A 55 2.26 33.99 25.33
C LEU A 55 3.67 33.66 24.79
N SER A 56 4.73 34.12 25.46
CA SER A 56 6.11 33.78 25.10
C SER A 56 6.42 32.30 25.36
N GLU A 57 5.98 31.77 26.50
CA GLU A 57 6.15 30.35 26.85
C GLU A 57 5.34 29.46 25.91
N GLN A 58 4.12 29.87 25.52
CA GLN A 58 3.32 29.16 24.52
C GLN A 58 3.96 29.19 23.13
N GLY A 59 4.51 30.33 22.70
CA GLY A 59 5.20 30.44 21.41
C GLY A 59 6.43 29.54 21.31
N GLU A 60 7.21 29.44 22.39
CA GLU A 60 8.38 28.54 22.45
C GLU A 60 7.96 27.06 22.38
N ILE A 61 6.87 26.69 23.06
CA ILE A 61 6.34 25.32 23.03
C ILE A 61 5.80 24.96 21.64
N GLU A 62 5.09 25.88 20.97
CA GLU A 62 4.59 25.65 19.61
C GLU A 62 5.73 25.53 18.59
N GLU A 63 6.81 26.31 18.73
CA GLU A 63 7.97 26.21 17.86
C GLU A 63 8.72 24.88 18.05
N ILE A 64 8.86 24.41 19.30
CA ILE A 64 9.44 23.09 19.57
C ILE A 64 8.56 21.98 19.00
N LYS A 65 7.23 22.08 19.17
CA LYS A 65 6.26 21.10 18.64
C LYS A 65 6.30 21.03 17.12
N THR A 66 6.32 22.17 16.43
CA THR A 66 6.40 22.20 14.96
C THR A 66 7.73 21.63 14.46
N ARG A 67 8.85 21.90 15.13
CA ARG A 67 10.14 21.27 14.79
C ARG A 67 10.13 19.76 14.99
N ALA A 68 9.52 19.28 16.08
CA ALA A 68 9.40 17.84 16.36
C ALA A 68 8.55 17.12 15.30
N ILE A 69 7.37 17.66 14.97
CA ILE A 69 6.50 17.12 13.90
C ILE A 69 7.22 17.12 12.55
N THR A 70 7.95 18.20 12.24
CA THR A 70 8.69 18.29 10.97
C THR A 70 9.79 17.24 10.88
N ALA A 71 10.50 16.96 11.99
CA ALA A 71 11.54 15.93 12.02
C ALA A 71 10.96 14.51 11.82
N ASP A 72 9.82 14.22 12.47
CA ASP A 72 9.15 12.92 12.39
C ASP A 72 8.63 12.63 10.97
N VAL A 73 7.98 13.61 10.34
CA VAL A 73 7.49 13.50 8.96
C VAL A 73 8.65 13.30 7.97
N VAL A 74 9.80 13.95 8.18
CA VAL A 74 10.99 13.75 7.33
C VAL A 74 11.55 12.34 7.49
N ASP A 75 11.53 11.77 8.70
CA ASP A 75 12.01 10.41 8.95
C ASP A 75 11.07 9.34 8.35
N GLU A 76 9.76 9.53 8.45
CA GLU A 76 8.77 8.67 7.79
C GLU A 76 8.89 8.74 6.25
N ILE A 77 9.12 9.93 5.69
CA ILE A 77 9.36 10.11 4.25
C ILE A 77 10.69 9.47 3.83
N ALA A 78 11.75 9.61 4.62
CA ALA A 78 13.05 8.99 4.34
C ALA A 78 12.95 7.46 4.39
N THR A 79 12.24 6.93 5.38
CA THR A 79 12.01 5.49 5.54
C THR A 79 11.17 4.93 4.40
N SER A 80 10.08 5.60 4.03
CA SER A 80 9.25 5.17 2.89
C SER A 80 9.97 5.28 1.54
N ALA A 81 10.79 6.32 1.34
CA ALA A 81 11.63 6.45 0.16
C ALA A 81 12.71 5.35 0.09
N TYR A 82 13.32 5.00 1.22
CA TYR A 82 14.27 3.89 1.31
C TYR A 82 13.61 2.55 0.99
N ILE A 83 12.45 2.25 1.58
CA ILE A 83 11.69 1.03 1.29
C ILE A 83 11.31 0.97 -0.19
N SER A 84 10.87 2.09 -0.78
CA SER A 84 10.56 2.19 -2.22
C SER A 84 11.78 1.93 -3.12
N GLN A 85 12.97 2.38 -2.71
CA GLN A 85 14.21 2.11 -3.46
C GLN A 85 14.63 0.64 -3.34
N VAL A 86 14.55 0.07 -2.14
CA VAL A 86 14.86 -1.35 -1.90
C VAL A 86 13.90 -2.23 -2.69
N GLN A 87 12.61 -1.90 -2.72
CA GLN A 87 11.62 -2.65 -3.50
C GLN A 87 11.91 -2.56 -5.01
N ARG A 88 12.26 -1.37 -5.52
CA ARG A 88 12.65 -1.22 -6.94
C ARG A 88 13.94 -1.97 -7.29
N GLN A 89 14.89 -2.10 -6.36
CA GLN A 89 16.08 -2.94 -6.57
C GLN A 89 15.73 -4.43 -6.57
N GLN A 90 14.89 -4.89 -5.65
CA GLN A 90 14.45 -6.30 -5.61
C GLN A 90 13.64 -6.67 -6.86
N GLU A 91 12.77 -5.78 -7.35
CA GLU A 91 12.03 -5.98 -8.60
C GLU A 91 12.99 -6.03 -9.80
N ALA A 92 14.01 -5.15 -9.85
CA ALA A 92 15.02 -5.19 -10.91
C ALA A 92 15.88 -6.45 -10.88
N GLU A 93 16.25 -6.93 -9.68
CA GLU A 93 16.98 -8.19 -9.49
C GLU A 93 16.13 -9.38 -9.92
N GLN A 94 14.83 -9.40 -9.60
CA GLN A 94 13.91 -10.46 -10.05
C GLN A 94 13.81 -10.51 -11.58
N ILE A 95 13.72 -9.35 -12.24
CA ILE A 95 13.67 -9.28 -13.72
C ILE A 95 14.97 -9.81 -14.34
N LEU A 96 16.13 -9.47 -13.77
CA LEU A 96 17.43 -9.99 -14.22
C LEU A 96 17.56 -11.50 -14.00
N THR A 97 17.14 -12.02 -12.84
CA THR A 97 17.15 -13.48 -12.59
C THR A 97 16.13 -14.23 -13.44
N ALA A 98 14.99 -13.61 -13.77
CA ALA A 98 14.01 -14.18 -14.67
C ALA A 98 14.52 -14.24 -16.12
N SER A 99 15.31 -13.25 -16.57
CA SER A 99 15.91 -13.31 -17.90
C SER A 99 16.93 -14.44 -18.03
N ASP A 100 17.74 -14.71 -16.99
CA ASP A 100 18.67 -15.84 -16.98
C ASP A 100 17.95 -17.20 -17.09
N GLN A 101 16.76 -17.35 -16.49
CA GLN A 101 15.94 -18.56 -16.65
C GLN A 101 15.26 -18.66 -18.02
N THR A 102 15.00 -17.52 -18.68
CA THR A 102 14.37 -17.48 -20.01
C THR A 102 15.35 -17.99 -21.07
N ASP A 103 16.64 -17.68 -20.96
CA ASP A 103 17.66 -18.16 -21.90
C ASP A 103 17.87 -19.68 -21.81
N GLU A 104 17.84 -20.26 -20.60
CA GLU A 104 17.88 -21.72 -20.42
C GLU A 104 16.60 -22.38 -20.94
N GLN A 105 15.42 -21.81 -20.67
CA GLN A 105 14.16 -22.32 -21.20
C GLN A 105 14.03 -22.18 -22.71
N GLU A 106 14.57 -21.12 -23.32
CA GLU A 106 14.61 -20.96 -24.78
C GLU A 106 15.57 -21.97 -25.42
N ALA A 107 16.71 -22.26 -24.79
CA ALA A 107 17.63 -23.31 -25.23
C ALA A 107 17.00 -24.71 -25.14
N GLU A 108 16.26 -25.00 -24.08
CA GLU A 108 15.48 -26.23 -23.93
C GLU A 108 14.36 -26.34 -24.98
N LEU A 109 13.60 -25.26 -25.20
CA LEU A 109 12.57 -25.19 -26.24
C LEU A 109 13.14 -25.37 -27.65
N ALA A 110 14.32 -24.81 -27.93
CA ALA A 110 15.01 -24.99 -29.20
C ALA A 110 15.46 -26.46 -29.40
N SER A 111 16.00 -27.08 -28.34
CA SER A 111 16.39 -28.50 -28.33
C SER A 111 15.18 -29.43 -28.51
N ILE A 112 14.06 -29.13 -27.86
CA ILE A 112 12.80 -29.85 -28.00
C ILE A 112 12.25 -29.70 -29.43
N LYS A 113 12.23 -28.47 -29.98
CA LYS A 113 11.81 -28.23 -31.38
C LYS A 113 12.66 -29.00 -32.37
N GLN A 114 13.99 -29.00 -32.20
CA GLN A 114 14.91 -29.73 -33.07
C GLN A 114 14.71 -31.25 -32.96
N SER A 115 14.48 -31.76 -31.75
CA SER A 115 14.16 -33.16 -31.50
C SER A 115 12.81 -33.57 -32.12
N LEU A 116 11.81 -32.68 -32.04
CA LEU A 116 10.49 -32.86 -32.65
C LEU A 116 10.59 -32.88 -34.19
N GLU A 117 11.37 -31.97 -34.75
CA GLU A 117 11.59 -31.85 -36.20
C GLU A 117 12.35 -33.08 -36.75
N LEU A 118 13.34 -33.58 -36.00
CA LEU A 118 14.02 -34.86 -36.27
C LEU A 118 13.07 -36.07 -36.19
N LEU A 119 12.16 -36.08 -35.20
CA LEU A 119 11.15 -37.12 -35.06
C LEU A 119 10.17 -37.10 -36.24
N ILE A 120 9.73 -35.90 -36.67
CA ILE A 120 8.86 -35.70 -37.83
C ILE A 120 9.56 -36.12 -39.12
N GLN A 121 10.85 -35.80 -39.31
CA GLN A 121 11.62 -36.25 -40.48
C GLN A 121 11.83 -37.78 -40.49
N LYS A 122 12.10 -38.37 -39.32
CA LYS A 122 12.33 -39.81 -39.19
C LYS A 122 11.03 -40.61 -39.37
N THR A 123 9.89 -40.06 -38.96
CA THR A 123 8.56 -40.64 -39.18
C THR A 123 7.97 -40.30 -40.55
N SER A 124 8.45 -39.24 -41.23
CA SER A 124 8.12 -38.99 -42.65
C SER A 124 8.72 -40.04 -43.59
N SER A 125 9.75 -40.76 -43.16
CA SER A 125 10.41 -41.78 -43.98
C SER A 125 9.85 -43.19 -43.75
N ASP A 126 8.98 -43.38 -42.76
CA ASP A 126 8.35 -44.67 -42.45
C ASP A 126 6.84 -44.47 -42.28
N SER A 127 6.06 -45.12 -43.14
CA SER A 127 4.62 -44.94 -43.27
C SER A 127 3.87 -45.11 -41.93
N GLY A 128 3.21 -44.05 -41.47
CA GLY A 128 2.27 -44.11 -40.36
C GLY A 128 1.92 -42.73 -39.82
N GLU A 129 0.88 -42.13 -40.37
CA GLU A 129 0.26 -40.86 -39.97
C GLU A 129 0.14 -40.72 -38.44
N LEU A 130 1.12 -40.07 -37.81
CA LEU A 130 1.00 -39.59 -36.43
C LEU A 130 0.27 -38.26 -36.45
N VAL A 131 -1.05 -38.33 -36.43
CA VAL A 131 -1.89 -37.18 -36.10
C VAL A 131 -1.55 -36.79 -34.66
N LEU A 132 -0.75 -35.73 -34.48
CA LEU A 132 -0.68 -34.96 -33.24
C LEU A 132 -2.12 -34.46 -32.97
N LYS A 133 -2.89 -35.26 -32.23
CA LYS A 133 -4.25 -34.92 -31.81
C LYS A 133 -4.15 -33.95 -30.65
N THR A 134 -3.90 -32.68 -30.97
CA THR A 134 -4.01 -31.60 -30.00
C THR A 134 -5.45 -31.56 -29.49
N LEU A 135 -5.66 -31.89 -28.22
CA LEU A 135 -6.97 -31.77 -27.58
C LEU A 135 -7.40 -30.31 -27.61
N THR A 136 -8.67 -30.07 -27.92
CA THR A 136 -9.22 -28.71 -27.85
C THR A 136 -9.32 -28.27 -26.39
N THR A 137 -9.29 -26.96 -26.12
CA THR A 137 -9.45 -26.40 -24.77
C THR A 137 -10.69 -26.93 -24.06
N ARG A 138 -11.79 -27.07 -24.80
CA ARG A 138 -13.04 -27.67 -24.30
C ARG A 138 -12.89 -29.13 -23.88
N GLN A 139 -12.09 -29.92 -24.59
CA GLN A 139 -11.83 -31.32 -24.23
C GLN A 139 -10.94 -31.43 -23.00
N GLN A 140 -10.00 -30.51 -22.82
CA GLN A 140 -9.17 -30.42 -21.61
C GLN A 140 -10.02 -30.09 -20.38
N GLU A 141 -10.92 -29.09 -20.48
CA GLU A 141 -11.88 -28.76 -19.41
C GLU A 141 -12.79 -29.95 -19.06
N GLN A 142 -13.25 -30.71 -20.07
CA GLN A 142 -14.05 -31.92 -19.84
C GLN A 142 -13.26 -33.01 -19.13
N ILE A 143 -11.98 -33.22 -19.48
CA ILE A 143 -11.09 -34.16 -18.79
C ILE A 143 -10.92 -33.76 -17.33
N GLU A 144 -10.66 -32.49 -17.04
CA GLU A 144 -10.52 -32.00 -15.67
C GLU A 144 -11.78 -32.24 -14.85
N LEU A 145 -12.96 -31.97 -15.43
CA LEU A 145 -14.25 -32.23 -14.76
C LEU A 145 -14.49 -33.72 -14.51
N ILE A 146 -14.05 -34.59 -15.42
CA ILE A 146 -14.13 -36.05 -15.22
C ILE A 146 -13.21 -36.47 -14.07
N LEU A 147 -11.96 -35.99 -14.03
CA LEU A 147 -11.01 -36.25 -12.94
C LEU A 147 -11.57 -35.77 -11.59
N GLN A 148 -12.17 -34.58 -11.54
CA GLN A 148 -12.85 -34.07 -10.34
C GLN A 148 -14.01 -34.98 -9.91
N CYS A 149 -14.75 -35.58 -10.86
CA CYS A 149 -15.79 -36.56 -10.54
C CYS A 149 -15.19 -37.84 -9.92
N HIS A 150 -14.08 -38.33 -10.47
CA HIS A 150 -13.37 -39.49 -9.93
C HIS A 150 -12.83 -39.21 -8.52
N ALA A 151 -12.23 -38.04 -8.28
CA ALA A 151 -11.75 -37.60 -6.97
C ALA A 151 -12.88 -37.49 -5.93
N LYS A 152 -14.10 -37.11 -6.36
CA LYS A 152 -15.31 -37.08 -5.52
C LYS A 152 -15.93 -38.47 -5.29
N GLY A 153 -15.34 -39.55 -5.80
CA GLY A 153 -15.82 -40.93 -5.68
C GLY A 153 -16.96 -41.29 -6.65
N ILE A 154 -17.22 -40.47 -7.67
CA ILE A 154 -18.24 -40.71 -8.68
C ILE A 154 -17.62 -41.49 -9.84
N SER A 155 -17.63 -42.82 -9.75
CA SER A 155 -17.06 -43.72 -10.78
C SER A 155 -18.08 -44.19 -11.84
N GLY A 156 -19.38 -43.97 -11.62
CA GLY A 156 -20.42 -44.44 -12.53
C GLY A 156 -20.50 -43.62 -13.81
N LYS A 157 -20.26 -44.22 -14.98
CA LYS A 157 -20.34 -43.58 -16.31
C LYS A 157 -21.55 -42.66 -16.50
N ASN A 158 -22.76 -43.14 -16.15
CA ASN A 158 -23.98 -42.34 -16.31
C ASN A 158 -24.06 -41.15 -15.36
N LYS A 159 -23.41 -41.24 -14.19
CA LYS A 159 -23.31 -40.14 -13.22
C LYS A 159 -22.31 -39.09 -13.72
N ILE A 160 -21.16 -39.53 -14.24
CA ILE A 160 -20.17 -38.63 -14.84
C ILE A 160 -20.75 -37.92 -16.06
N LEU A 161 -21.44 -38.63 -16.96
CA LEU A 161 -22.12 -38.02 -18.11
C LEU A 161 -23.17 -36.99 -17.70
N LYS A 162 -23.86 -37.23 -16.58
CA LYS A 162 -24.83 -36.27 -16.03
C LYS A 162 -24.15 -35.02 -15.46
N GLU A 163 -23.01 -35.19 -14.80
CA GLU A 163 -22.28 -34.08 -14.17
C GLU A 163 -21.53 -33.22 -15.21
N VAL A 164 -20.84 -33.85 -16.15
CA VAL A 164 -19.96 -33.18 -17.12
C VAL A 164 -20.73 -32.66 -18.35
N TRP A 165 -21.70 -33.44 -18.84
CA TRP A 165 -22.49 -33.07 -20.03
C TRP A 165 -23.96 -32.71 -19.73
N GLY A 166 -24.41 -32.80 -18.47
CA GLY A 166 -25.80 -32.48 -18.11
C GLY A 166 -26.84 -33.47 -18.64
N VAL A 167 -26.42 -34.63 -19.17
CA VAL A 167 -27.31 -35.58 -19.84
C VAL A 167 -27.66 -36.77 -18.96
N SER A 168 -28.95 -37.12 -18.92
CA SER A 168 -29.44 -38.32 -18.23
C SER A 168 -29.39 -39.54 -19.14
N ALA A 169 -29.25 -40.73 -18.54
CA ALA A 169 -29.21 -41.99 -19.28
C ALA A 169 -30.50 -42.19 -20.10
N GLY A 170 -30.34 -42.50 -21.40
CA GLY A 170 -31.47 -42.72 -22.30
C GLY A 170 -31.06 -43.00 -23.73
N SER A 171 -32.03 -42.98 -24.65
CA SER A 171 -31.83 -43.17 -26.09
C SER A 171 -31.65 -41.86 -26.86
N SER A 172 -31.55 -40.72 -26.17
CA SER A 172 -31.43 -39.41 -26.80
C SER A 172 -30.12 -39.28 -27.59
N GLN A 173 -30.16 -38.55 -28.69
CA GLN A 173 -28.96 -38.30 -29.51
C GLN A 173 -27.89 -37.54 -28.71
N ALA A 174 -28.30 -36.63 -27.83
CA ALA A 174 -27.40 -35.92 -26.92
C ALA A 174 -26.64 -36.87 -25.98
N TYR A 175 -27.32 -37.88 -25.42
CA TYR A 175 -26.66 -38.88 -24.59
C TYR A 175 -25.69 -39.75 -25.39
N ARG A 176 -26.03 -40.11 -26.63
CA ARG A 176 -25.15 -40.88 -27.52
C ARG A 176 -23.87 -40.11 -27.86
N ASN A 177 -24.00 -38.82 -28.20
CA ASN A 177 -22.86 -37.95 -28.50
C ASN A 177 -21.96 -37.76 -27.27
N ALA A 178 -22.54 -37.47 -26.10
CA ALA A 178 -21.78 -37.33 -24.86
C ALA A 178 -21.08 -38.65 -24.47
N LYS A 179 -21.75 -39.79 -24.66
CA LYS A 179 -21.16 -41.12 -24.43
C LYS A 179 -19.96 -41.37 -25.34
N SER A 180 -20.06 -41.04 -26.63
CA SER A 180 -18.93 -41.21 -27.56
C SER A 180 -17.78 -40.26 -27.25
N GLU A 181 -18.08 -39.03 -26.82
CA GLU A 181 -17.07 -38.04 -26.45
C GLU A 181 -16.35 -38.47 -25.15
N TYR A 182 -17.09 -38.94 -24.15
CA TYR A 182 -16.51 -39.54 -22.95
C TYR A 182 -15.61 -40.74 -23.28
N GLU A 183 -16.06 -41.68 -24.11
CA GLU A 183 -15.25 -42.83 -24.54
C GLU A 183 -13.98 -42.41 -25.31
N TYR A 184 -14.05 -41.33 -26.08
CA TYR A 184 -12.90 -40.75 -26.76
C TYR A 184 -11.89 -40.12 -25.79
N LEU A 185 -12.36 -39.53 -24.67
CA LEU A 185 -11.51 -38.87 -23.67
C LEU A 185 -10.89 -39.85 -22.66
N MET A 186 -11.49 -41.02 -22.44
CA MET A 186 -11.00 -42.02 -21.47
C MET A 186 -9.52 -42.46 -21.61
N PRO A 187 -8.95 -42.62 -22.82
CA PRO A 187 -7.53 -42.96 -22.96
C PRO A 187 -6.61 -41.88 -22.39
N PHE A 188 -6.95 -40.60 -22.59
CA PHE A 188 -6.15 -39.47 -22.12
C PHE A 188 -6.18 -39.31 -20.59
N ILE A 189 -7.27 -39.75 -19.95
CA ILE A 189 -7.41 -39.75 -18.48
C ILE A 189 -6.52 -40.83 -17.84
N LYS A 190 -6.34 -41.97 -18.51
CA LYS A 190 -5.52 -43.08 -17.99
C LYS A 190 -4.02 -42.81 -18.11
N GLU A 191 -3.60 -42.09 -19.15
CA GLU A 191 -2.20 -41.69 -19.33
C GLU A 191 -1.73 -40.68 -18.27
N GLU A 192 -2.64 -39.87 -17.69
CA GLU A 192 -2.31 -38.99 -16.55
C GLU A 192 -2.19 -39.73 -15.20
N GLU A 193 -2.91 -40.85 -14.99
CA GLU A 193 -2.78 -41.65 -13.74
C GLU A 193 -1.51 -42.53 -13.72
N GLU A 194 -0.95 -42.90 -14.87
CA GLU A 194 0.27 -43.74 -14.97
C GLU A 194 1.57 -42.91 -15.11
N GLY A 195 1.48 -41.58 -15.16
CA GLY A 195 2.58 -40.65 -15.38
C GLY A 195 3.24 -40.05 -14.12
N GLU A 196 2.85 -40.47 -12.92
CA GLU A 196 3.51 -40.10 -11.64
C GLU A 196 4.56 -41.14 -11.18
#